data_AF-A0A2N3F267-F1
#
_entry.id   AF-A0A2N3F267-F1
#
_cell.length_a   1.000
_cell.length_b   1.000
_cell.length_c   1.000
_cell.angle_alpha   90.00
_cell.angle_beta   90.00
_cell.angle_gamma   90.00
#
_symmetry.space_group_name_H-M   'P 1'
#
loop_
_entity.id
_entity.type
_entity.pdbx_description
1 polymer ?
#
loop_
_entity_poly.entity_id
_entity_poly.type
_entity_poly.pdbx_seq_one_letter_code
_entity_poly.pdbx_strand_id
1 'polypeptide(L)'
;MGAFGYADLFAGVGGFAAVLRAMGGAHRYAVEIDTAAAAVYEANWGYDPKGDITADANDDRMLIPPHDIIAGGFPCQPFSKSGAQRGMDEVRGTLFFNIEQAIRA
;
A
#
# COMPACT_ATOMS: atom_id res chain seq x y z
N MET A 1 13.90 18.04 3.46
CA MET A 1 13.79 17.01 2.40
C MET A 1 14.24 15.69 3.00
N GLY A 2 13.40 14.64 2.90
CA GLY A 2 13.80 13.29 3.31
C GLY A 2 14.85 12.71 2.35
N ALA A 3 15.62 11.72 2.81
CA ALA A 3 16.69 11.11 2.03
C ALA A 3 16.17 10.28 0.83
N PHE A 4 14.90 9.84 0.91
CA PHE A 4 14.18 9.11 -0.12
C PHE A 4 12.68 9.36 0.04
N GLY A 5 11.89 9.15 -1.02
CA GLY A 5 10.42 9.14 -1.01
C GLY A 5 9.87 7.72 -0.94
N TYR A 6 8.76 7.51 -0.23
CA TYR A 6 8.10 6.20 -0.17
C TYR A 6 6.60 6.26 -0.51
N ALA A 7 6.11 5.19 -1.12
CA ALA A 7 4.71 4.87 -1.32
C ALA A 7 4.30 3.68 -0.42
N ASP A 8 3.21 3.82 0.32
CA ASP A 8 2.73 2.85 1.32
C ASP A 8 1.40 2.20 0.84
N LEU A 9 1.49 1.04 0.23
CA LEU A 9 0.36 0.29 -0.32
C LEU A 9 -0.20 -0.67 0.73
N PHE A 10 -1.54 -0.76 0.82
CA PHE A 10 -2.21 -1.53 1.88
C PHE A 10 -1.73 -1.09 3.27
N ALA A 11 -1.78 0.23 3.46
CA ALA A 11 -1.05 0.93 4.51
C ALA A 11 -1.47 0.50 5.94
N GLY A 12 -2.69 -0.03 6.09
CA GLY A 12 -3.28 -0.36 7.37
C GLY A 12 -3.20 0.84 8.32
N VAL A 13 -2.69 0.59 9.53
CA VAL A 13 -2.46 1.64 10.55
C VAL A 13 -1.09 2.35 10.39
N GLY A 14 -0.30 2.00 9.38
CA GLY A 14 0.96 2.66 9.05
C GLY A 14 2.21 2.09 9.72
N GLY A 15 2.31 0.77 9.82
CA GLY A 15 3.52 0.10 10.31
C GLY A 15 4.77 0.42 9.47
N PHE A 16 4.63 0.40 8.13
CA PHE A 16 5.72 0.79 7.23
C PHE A 16 6.02 2.29 7.31
N ALA A 17 4.99 3.15 7.34
CA ALA A 17 5.14 4.58 7.54
C ALA A 17 5.98 4.92 8.78
N ALA A 18 5.73 4.25 9.90
CA ALA A 18 6.47 4.44 11.15
C ALA A 18 7.98 4.23 10.95
N VAL A 19 8.37 3.11 10.34
CA VAL A 19 9.77 2.75 10.13
C VAL A 19 10.42 3.63 9.07
N LEU A 20 9.79 3.81 7.92
CA LEU A 20 10.34 4.57 6.79
C LEU A 20 10.51 6.04 7.15
N ARG A 21 9.54 6.64 7.87
CA ARG A 21 9.65 8.01 8.37
C ARG A 21 10.76 8.16 9.41
N ALA A 22 10.90 7.20 10.33
CA ALA A 22 11.99 7.19 11.31
C ALA A 22 13.37 7.11 10.65
N MET A 23 13.48 6.48 9.47
CA MET A 23 14.69 6.42 8.66
C MET A 23 14.92 7.67 7.78
N GLY A 24 14.08 8.70 7.91
CA GLY A 24 14.18 9.94 7.14
C GLY A 24 13.46 9.90 5.78
N GLY A 25 12.57 8.95 5.56
CA GLY A 25 11.72 8.85 4.37
C GLY A 25 10.65 9.95 4.32
N ALA A 26 10.42 10.49 3.13
CA ALA A 26 9.34 11.42 2.85
C ALA A 26 8.12 10.67 2.29
N HIS A 27 6.96 10.85 2.91
CA HIS A 27 5.70 10.30 2.39
C HIS A 27 5.41 10.86 1.00
N ARG A 28 5.13 9.98 0.05
CA ARG A 28 4.68 10.34 -1.31
C ARG A 28 3.24 9.91 -1.56
N TYR A 29 2.85 8.77 -1.00
CA TYR A 29 1.57 8.14 -1.28
C TYR A 29 1.22 7.11 -0.20
N ALA A 30 -0.07 6.97 0.10
CA ALA A 30 -0.61 5.90 0.91
C ALA A 30 -1.99 5.49 0.39
N VAL A 31 -2.32 4.19 0.45
CA VAL A 31 -3.64 3.67 0.10
C VAL A 31 -4.10 2.59 1.07
N GLU A 32 -5.32 2.73 1.56
CA GLU A 32 -5.97 1.82 2.52
C GLU A 32 -7.48 1.92 2.34
N ILE A 33 -8.14 0.77 2.16
CA ILE A 33 -9.57 0.68 1.86
C ILE A 33 -10.43 0.61 3.13
N ASP A 34 -9.86 0.11 4.24
CA ASP A 34 -10.54 0.08 5.53
C ASP A 34 -10.52 1.47 6.17
N THR A 35 -11.70 2.06 6.33
CA THR A 35 -11.85 3.44 6.82
C THR A 35 -11.42 3.62 8.27
N ALA A 36 -11.49 2.57 9.10
CA ALA A 36 -11.02 2.65 10.48
C ALA A 36 -9.49 2.65 10.55
N ALA A 37 -8.83 1.79 9.76
CA ALA A 37 -7.38 1.77 9.63
C ALA A 37 -6.86 3.09 9.02
N ALA A 38 -7.51 3.60 7.97
CA ALA A 38 -7.17 4.87 7.35
C ALA A 38 -7.30 6.06 8.33
N ALA A 39 -8.35 6.10 9.15
CA ALA A 39 -8.51 7.14 10.18
C ALA A 39 -7.39 7.09 11.24
N VAL A 40 -6.96 5.89 11.64
CA VAL A 40 -5.80 5.72 12.53
C VAL A 40 -4.51 6.18 11.83
N TYR A 41 -4.33 5.85 10.55
CA TYR A 41 -3.18 6.29 9.77
C TYR A 41 -3.11 7.82 9.72
N GLU A 42 -4.22 8.48 9.35
CA GLU A 42 -4.29 9.94 9.27
C GLU A 42 -3.99 10.60 10.62
N ALA A 43 -4.59 10.09 11.70
CA ALA A 43 -4.39 10.63 13.05
C ALA A 43 -2.93 10.56 13.52
N ASN A 44 -2.16 9.54 13.10
CA ASN A 44 -0.77 9.37 13.52
C ASN A 44 0.24 10.03 12.56
N TRP A 45 -0.05 10.06 11.26
CA TRP A 45 0.92 10.43 10.24
C TRP A 45 0.61 11.75 9.53
N GLY A 46 -0.64 12.22 9.61
CA GLY A 46 -1.11 13.46 8.98
C GLY A 46 -1.38 13.34 7.48
N TYR A 47 -1.58 12.12 6.97
CA TYR A 47 -1.85 11.83 5.56
C TYR A 47 -3.10 10.97 5.42
N ASP A 48 -3.97 11.34 4.50
CA ASP A 48 -5.21 10.63 4.15
C ASP A 48 -4.94 9.56 3.07
N PRO A 49 -5.08 8.26 3.40
CA PRO A 49 -4.91 7.16 2.44
C PRO A 49 -6.02 7.11 1.37
N LYS A 50 -5.65 6.79 0.12
CA LYS A 50 -6.52 6.94 -1.06
C LYS A 50 -7.63 5.89 -1.30
N GLY A 51 -8.01 5.11 -0.29
CA GLY A 51 -9.13 4.16 -0.41
C GLY A 51 -8.78 2.89 -1.19
N ASP A 52 -9.50 2.62 -2.29
CA ASP A 52 -9.31 1.42 -3.12
C ASP A 52 -8.14 1.59 -4.10
N ILE A 53 -7.09 0.78 -3.94
CA ILE A 53 -5.89 0.78 -4.80
C ILE A 53 -6.19 0.59 -6.29
N THR A 54 -7.29 -0.05 -6.64
CA THR A 54 -7.68 -0.27 -8.04
C THR A 54 -8.16 1.00 -8.72
N ALA A 55 -8.58 2.01 -7.95
CA ALA A 55 -8.98 3.32 -8.50
C ALA A 55 -7.78 4.14 -9.01
N ASP A 56 -6.59 3.86 -8.49
CA ASP A 56 -5.34 4.53 -8.87
C ASP A 56 -4.52 3.70 -9.88
N ALA A 57 -5.13 2.70 -10.52
CA ALA A 57 -4.51 1.86 -11.54
C ALA A 57 -5.13 2.07 -12.93
N ASN A 58 -4.33 1.93 -13.98
CA ASN A 58 -4.80 1.79 -15.36
C ASN A 58 -4.35 0.43 -15.94
N ASP A 59 -4.59 0.19 -17.24
CA ASP A 59 -4.28 -1.10 -17.88
C ASP A 59 -2.82 -1.56 -17.71
N ASP A 60 -1.87 -0.63 -17.53
CA ASP A 60 -0.43 -0.93 -17.57
C ASP A 60 0.35 -0.52 -16.30
N ARG A 61 -0.13 0.44 -15.52
CA ARG A 61 0.60 0.99 -14.35
C ARG A 61 -0.31 1.61 -13.29
N MET A 62 0.26 1.79 -12.09
CA MET A 62 -0.34 2.65 -11.08
C MET A 62 -0.01 4.13 -11.31
N LEU A 63 -0.97 5.01 -11.01
CA LEU A 63 -0.91 6.46 -11.14
C LEU A 63 -0.47 7.12 -9.83
N ILE A 64 0.68 6.69 -9.31
CA ILE A 64 1.24 7.20 -8.03
C ILE A 64 2.41 8.17 -8.25
N PRO A 65 2.63 9.14 -7.33
CA PRO A 65 3.76 10.07 -7.43
C PRO A 65 5.13 9.37 -7.46
N PRO A 66 6.17 10.02 -8.03
CA PRO A 66 7.54 9.50 -7.99
C PRO A 66 8.00 9.19 -6.56
N HIS A 67 8.61 8.02 -6.40
CA HIS A 67 9.06 7.46 -5.14
C HIS A 67 10.30 6.58 -5.37
N ASP A 68 11.05 6.34 -4.30
CA ASP A 68 12.26 5.50 -4.32
C ASP A 68 12.00 4.13 -3.71
N ILE A 69 10.99 4.02 -2.82
CA ILE A 69 10.60 2.79 -2.13
C ILE A 69 9.09 2.57 -2.25
N ILE A 70 8.70 1.34 -2.58
CA ILE A 70 7.34 0.82 -2.41
C ILE A 70 7.33 -0.09 -1.19
N ALA A 71 6.44 0.20 -0.25
CA ALA A 71 6.06 -0.72 0.82
C ALA A 71 4.65 -1.25 0.51
N GLY A 72 4.41 -2.54 0.74
CA GLY A 72 3.16 -3.19 0.32
C GLY A 72 2.86 -4.46 1.09
N GLY A 73 2.02 -4.37 2.11
CA GLY A 73 1.54 -5.52 2.88
C GLY A 73 0.23 -6.07 2.32
N PHE A 74 0.24 -6.64 1.11
CA PHE A 74 -0.99 -7.09 0.48
C PHE A 74 -1.74 -8.20 1.26
N PRO A 75 -3.07 -8.33 1.09
CA PRO A 75 -3.88 -9.29 1.84
C PRO A 75 -3.37 -10.74 1.75
N CYS A 76 -3.03 -11.32 2.91
CA CYS A 76 -2.42 -12.66 2.99
C CYS A 76 -3.44 -13.80 3.14
N GLN A 77 -4.73 -13.51 3.39
CA GLN A 77 -5.77 -14.50 3.64
C GLN A 77 -5.87 -15.59 2.55
N PRO A 78 -5.71 -15.27 1.24
CA PRO A 78 -5.74 -16.28 0.18
C PRO A 78 -4.56 -17.26 0.23
N PHE A 79 -3.46 -16.92 0.91
CA PHE A 79 -2.21 -17.69 0.94
C PHE A 79 -1.94 -18.33 2.31
N SER A 80 -2.55 -17.81 3.37
CA SER A 80 -2.36 -18.29 4.75
C SER A 80 -2.79 -19.74 4.91
N LYS A 81 -2.02 -20.54 5.67
CA LYS A 81 -2.37 -21.92 6.07
C LYS A 81 -3.70 -21.98 6.84
N SER A 82 -4.08 -20.89 7.48
CA SER A 82 -5.32 -20.77 8.23
C SER A 82 -6.51 -20.32 7.37
N GLY A 83 -6.31 -20.04 6.08
CA GLY A 83 -7.33 -19.63 5.12
C GLY A 83 -7.73 -20.74 4.15
N ALA A 84 -8.52 -20.40 3.13
CA ALA A 84 -8.97 -21.34 2.10
C ALA A 84 -7.88 -21.70 1.07
N GLN A 85 -6.70 -21.07 1.15
CA GLN A 85 -5.53 -21.31 0.31
C GLN A 85 -5.82 -21.23 -1.20
N ARG A 86 -6.74 -20.35 -1.59
CA ARG A 86 -7.14 -20.14 -2.99
C ARG A 86 -6.14 -19.30 -3.79
N GLY A 87 -5.14 -18.73 -3.15
CA GLY A 87 -4.06 -17.98 -3.80
C GLY A 87 -4.58 -16.90 -4.74
N MET A 88 -4.17 -16.98 -6.01
CA MET A 88 -4.53 -16.01 -7.05
C MET A 88 -5.94 -16.22 -7.63
N ASP A 89 -6.61 -17.33 -7.31
CA ASP A 89 -7.99 -17.62 -7.76
C ASP A 89 -9.05 -16.94 -6.86
N GLU A 90 -8.64 -15.94 -6.09
CA GLU A 90 -9.45 -15.11 -5.22
C GLU A 90 -9.14 -13.63 -5.46
N VAL A 91 -10.17 -12.77 -5.47
CA VAL A 91 -10.05 -11.32 -5.75
C VAL A 91 -9.00 -10.63 -4.87
N ARG A 92 -8.87 -11.04 -3.61
CA ARG A 92 -7.87 -10.46 -2.70
C ARG A 92 -6.44 -10.90 -3.04
N GLY A 93 -6.27 -12.05 -3.70
CA GLY A 93 -4.98 -12.57 -4.14
C GLY A 93 -4.43 -11.81 -5.34
N THR A 94 -5.30 -11.31 -6.21
CA THR A 94 -4.90 -10.57 -7.41
C THR A 94 -4.34 -9.17 -7.11
N LEU A 95 -4.51 -8.66 -5.89
CA LEU A 95 -3.99 -7.35 -5.47
C LEU A 95 -2.46 -7.26 -5.47
N PHE A 96 -1.76 -8.40 -5.52
CA PHE A 96 -0.32 -8.43 -5.78
C PHE A 96 0.04 -7.79 -7.14
N PHE A 97 -0.82 -7.92 -8.15
CA PHE A 97 -0.57 -7.33 -9.47
C PHE A 97 -0.61 -5.80 -9.44
N ASN A 98 -1.32 -5.17 -8.50
CA ASN A 98 -1.24 -3.71 -8.30
C ASN A 98 0.16 -3.29 -7.81
N ILE A 99 0.81 -4.11 -6.96
CA ILE A 99 2.20 -3.87 -6.55
C ILE A 99 3.13 -3.98 -7.76
N GLU A 100 2.94 -5.00 -8.61
CA GLU A 100 3.71 -5.16 -9.83
C GLU A 100 3.57 -3.94 -10.77
N GLN A 101 2.34 -3.44 -10.95
CA GLN A 101 2.05 -2.24 -11.72
C GLN A 101 2.68 -0.97 -11.13
N ALA A 102 2.77 -0.87 -9.79
CA ALA A 102 3.46 0.24 -9.12
C ALA A 102 4.98 0.22 -9.37
N ILE A 103 5.60 -0.97 -9.46
CA ILE A 103 7.04 -1.12 -9.75
C ILE A 103 7.37 -0.74 -11.20
N ARG A 104 6.43 -0.93 -12.13
CA ARG A 104 6.60 -0.61 -13.56
C ARG A 104 6.41 0.87 -13.90
N ALA A 105 5.98 1.69 -12.93
CA ALA A 105 5.53 3.08 -13.13
C ALA A 105 6.65 4.09 -13.39
#